data_AF-A0A9D4PFQ4-F1
#
_entry.id   AF-A0A9D4PFQ4-F1
#
_cell.length_a   1.000
_cell.length_b   1.000
_cell.length_c   1.000
_cell.angle_alpha   90.00
_cell.angle_beta   90.00
_cell.angle_gamma   90.00
#
_symmetry.space_group_name_H-M   'P 1'
#
loop_
_entity.id
_entity.type
_entity.pdbx_description
1 polymer ?
#
loop_
_entity_poly.entity_id
_entity_poly.type
_entity_poly.pdbx_seq_one_letter_code
_entity_poly.pdbx_strand_id
1 'polypeptide(L)'
;MPRDTVDPSSLASLPSLGIRDIPAAAREYSLALVALPNDPEQAQDAVQAFQDEVSGEPQLQLNVEYRVGGQEFVTLLTPSGTDIGKTLLQEGWVLLEERRDRHLQELLQDYVAARDSAKAKRLNLWCYGDVTEDDSKEFGWGR
;
A
#
# COMPACT_ATOMS: atom_id res chain seq x y z
N MET A 1 14.11 1.61 0.56
CA MET A 1 14.23 0.59 1.62
C MET A 1 15.12 1.11 2.74
N PRO A 2 14.67 1.13 4.00
CA PRO A 2 15.55 1.45 5.12
C PRO A 2 16.67 0.42 5.16
N ARG A 3 17.91 0.89 5.26
CA ARG A 3 19.09 0.02 5.33
C ARG A 3 19.22 -0.47 6.76
N ASP A 4 19.07 -1.77 6.96
CA ASP A 4 19.32 -2.36 8.26
C ASP A 4 20.79 -2.11 8.66
N THR A 5 20.99 -1.59 9.87
CA THR A 5 22.32 -1.23 10.37
C THR A 5 22.65 -2.16 11.52
N VAL A 6 23.58 -3.07 11.27
CA VAL A 6 24.02 -4.09 12.24
C VAL A 6 25.53 -4.03 12.44
N ASP A 7 25.95 -4.41 13.64
CA ASP A 7 27.36 -4.57 13.95
C ASP A 7 27.99 -5.66 13.07
N PRO A 8 29.22 -5.48 12.57
CA PRO A 8 29.89 -6.50 11.76
C PRO A 8 30.06 -7.83 12.48
N SER A 9 30.08 -7.81 13.82
CA SER A 9 30.20 -9.00 14.67
C SER A 9 28.94 -9.88 14.68
N SER A 10 27.78 -9.38 14.24
CA SER A 10 26.56 -10.17 14.07
C SER A 10 26.41 -10.75 12.67
N LEU A 11 27.40 -10.55 11.79
CA LEU A 11 27.42 -11.08 10.43
C LEU A 11 28.27 -12.35 10.35
N ALA A 12 27.85 -13.27 9.50
CA ALA A 12 28.61 -14.48 9.18
C ALA A 12 28.60 -14.73 7.67
N SER A 13 29.64 -15.41 7.17
CA SER A 13 29.66 -15.85 5.78
C SER A 13 28.60 -16.91 5.54
N LEU A 14 27.83 -16.75 4.46
CA LEU A 14 26.85 -17.75 4.04
C LEU A 14 27.56 -19.08 3.71
N PRO A 15 27.13 -20.22 4.29
CA PRO A 15 27.72 -21.52 3.99
C PRO A 15 27.62 -21.84 2.49
N SER A 16 28.65 -22.49 1.94
CA SER A 16 28.68 -22.89 0.52
C SER A 16 27.78 -24.07 0.19
N LEU A 17 27.23 -24.78 1.19
CA LEU A 17 26.47 -26.01 1.00
C LEU A 17 25.00 -25.69 0.65
N GLY A 18 24.67 -25.74 -0.64
CA GLY A 18 23.29 -25.76 -1.16
C GLY A 18 22.44 -24.51 -0.98
N ILE A 19 22.84 -23.55 -0.13
CA ILE A 19 22.06 -22.32 0.11
C ILE A 19 22.13 -21.35 -1.07
N ARG A 20 23.24 -21.36 -1.82
CA ARG A 20 23.41 -20.49 -3.00
C ARG A 20 22.51 -20.87 -4.18
N ASP A 21 22.08 -22.14 -4.23
CA ASP A 21 21.17 -22.65 -5.26
C ASP A 21 19.70 -22.35 -4.95
N ILE A 22 19.38 -21.92 -3.72
CA ILE A 22 18.03 -21.53 -3.33
C ILE A 22 17.78 -20.10 -3.82
N PRO A 23 16.77 -19.86 -4.67
CA PRO A 23 16.44 -18.51 -5.12
C PRO A 23 15.99 -17.65 -3.93
N ALA A 24 16.12 -16.33 -4.07
CA ALA A 24 15.59 -15.39 -3.10
C ALA A 24 14.10 -15.68 -2.85
N ALA A 25 13.77 -15.99 -1.59
CA ALA A 25 12.42 -16.38 -1.21
C ALA A 25 11.47 -15.16 -1.15
N ALA A 26 12.01 -13.97 -0.89
CA ALA A 26 11.25 -12.73 -0.84
C ALA A 26 11.17 -12.07 -2.23
N ARG A 27 9.99 -11.58 -2.57
CA ARG A 27 9.73 -10.75 -3.76
C ARG A 27 9.04 -9.48 -3.34
N GLU A 28 9.39 -8.38 -4.00
CA GLU A 28 8.76 -7.08 -3.76
C GLU A 28 7.50 -6.93 -4.62
N TYR A 29 6.45 -6.38 -4.03
CA TYR A 29 5.18 -6.08 -4.69
C TYR A 29 4.65 -4.73 -4.20
N SER A 30 3.73 -4.15 -4.95
CA SER A 30 2.98 -2.94 -4.56
C SER A 30 1.49 -3.25 -4.51
N LEU A 31 0.74 -2.61 -3.61
CA LEU A 31 -0.73 -2.75 -3.63
C LEU A 31 -1.31 -2.08 -4.89
N ALA A 32 -2.22 -2.78 -5.55
CA ALA A 32 -2.91 -2.27 -6.73
C ALA A 32 -3.87 -1.14 -6.37
N LEU A 33 -3.93 -0.11 -7.21
CA LEU A 33 -4.85 1.03 -7.10
C LEU A 33 -4.76 1.83 -5.78
N VAL A 34 -3.68 1.67 -5.02
CA VAL A 34 -3.48 2.34 -3.73
C VAL A 34 -2.20 3.17 -3.77
N ALA A 35 -2.29 4.39 -3.24
CA ALA A 35 -1.14 5.28 -3.08
C ALA A 35 -1.01 5.74 -1.63
N LEU A 36 0.24 5.90 -1.18
CA LEU A 36 0.52 6.53 0.11
C LEU A 36 0.22 8.04 0.03
N PRO A 37 -0.24 8.67 1.13
CA PRO A 37 -0.36 10.11 1.20
C PRO A 37 1.01 10.80 1.07
N ASN A 38 1.00 12.05 0.63
CA ASN A 38 2.23 12.86 0.46
C ASN A 38 2.85 13.29 1.79
N ASP A 39 2.01 13.46 2.81
CA ASP A 39 2.46 13.81 4.15
C ASP A 39 3.19 12.61 4.78
N PRO A 40 4.43 12.79 5.28
CA PRO A 40 5.24 11.68 5.76
C PRO A 40 4.71 11.05 7.06
N GLU A 41 4.03 11.82 7.92
CA GLU A 41 3.45 11.29 9.15
C GLU A 41 2.25 10.40 8.80
N GLN A 42 1.36 10.90 7.94
CA GLN A 42 0.22 10.13 7.42
C GLN A 42 0.68 8.88 6.63
N ALA A 43 1.79 8.99 5.88
CA ALA A 43 2.33 7.84 5.15
C ALA A 43 2.88 6.78 6.10
N GLN A 44 3.48 7.20 7.21
CA GLN A 44 3.93 6.27 8.26
C GLN A 44 2.73 5.59 8.93
N ASP A 45 1.68 6.34 9.26
CA ASP A 45 0.44 5.77 9.82
C ASP A 45 -0.20 4.75 8.87
N ALA A 46 -0.23 5.04 7.56
CA ALA A 46 -0.73 4.11 6.56
C ALA A 46 0.09 2.81 6.49
N VAL A 47 1.42 2.90 6.63
CA VAL A 47 2.30 1.74 6.69
C VAL A 47 2.09 0.93 7.96
N GLN A 48 1.86 1.59 9.11
CA GLN A 48 1.51 0.90 10.36
C GLN A 48 0.16 0.19 10.24
N ALA A 49 -0.87 0.86 9.73
CA ALA A 49 -2.18 0.24 9.50
C ALA A 49 -2.09 -1.00 8.60
N PHE A 50 -1.30 -0.94 7.51
CA PHE A 50 -1.04 -2.12 6.68
C PHE A 50 -0.33 -3.24 7.45
N GLN A 51 0.65 -2.91 8.30
CA GLN A 51 1.35 -3.90 9.12
C GLN A 51 0.40 -4.57 10.11
N ASP A 52 -0.52 -3.82 10.73
CA ASP A 52 -1.51 -4.37 11.65
C ASP A 52 -2.48 -5.33 10.95
N GLU A 53 -2.98 -4.97 9.76
CA GLU A 53 -3.84 -5.84 8.94
C GLU A 53 -3.12 -7.14 8.52
N VAL A 54 -1.82 -7.08 8.24
CA VAL A 54 -1.04 -8.25 7.80
C VAL A 54 -0.54 -9.10 8.97
N SER A 55 -0.15 -8.49 10.09
CA SER A 55 0.51 -9.18 11.22
C SER A 55 -0.41 -10.18 11.92
N GLY A 56 -1.73 -10.02 11.78
CA GLY A 56 -2.72 -10.96 12.30
C GLY A 56 -2.88 -12.24 11.48
N GLU A 57 -2.37 -12.27 10.25
CA GLU A 57 -2.68 -13.34 9.29
C GLU A 57 -1.47 -14.25 9.03
N PRO A 58 -1.61 -15.59 9.20
CA PRO A 58 -0.50 -16.52 9.01
C PRO A 58 -0.12 -16.70 7.54
N GLN A 59 -1.04 -16.41 6.62
CA GLN A 59 -0.85 -16.45 5.18
C GLN A 59 -1.85 -15.53 4.50
N LEU A 60 -1.45 -14.99 3.34
CA LEU A 60 -2.29 -14.15 2.50
C LEU A 60 -2.39 -14.75 1.10
N GLN A 61 -3.49 -14.47 0.41
CA GLN A 61 -3.64 -14.77 -1.00
C GLN A 61 -3.29 -13.52 -1.81
N LEU A 62 -2.36 -13.68 -2.75
CA LEU A 62 -1.87 -12.61 -3.60
C LEU A 62 -2.34 -12.85 -5.03
N ASN A 63 -2.97 -11.85 -5.64
CA ASN A 63 -3.29 -11.83 -7.06
C ASN A 63 -2.58 -10.67 -7.75
N VAL A 64 -1.92 -10.93 -8.88
CA VAL A 64 -1.24 -9.89 -9.67
C VAL A 64 -2.25 -9.27 -10.62
N GLU A 65 -2.57 -7.99 -10.40
CA GLU A 65 -3.54 -7.24 -11.19
C GLU A 65 -2.90 -6.66 -12.46
N TYR A 66 -1.77 -5.98 -12.31
CA TYR A 66 -1.09 -5.31 -13.41
C TYR A 66 0.40 -5.13 -13.15
N ARG A 67 1.14 -4.71 -14.19
CA ARG A 67 2.57 -4.42 -14.12
C ARG A 67 2.88 -3.05 -14.71
N VAL A 68 3.72 -2.27 -14.04
CA VAL A 68 4.22 -0.97 -14.52
C VAL A 68 5.72 -0.92 -14.35
N GLY A 69 6.48 -0.70 -15.42
CA GLY A 69 7.93 -0.51 -15.32
C GLY A 69 8.70 -1.69 -14.68
N GLY A 70 8.16 -2.91 -14.76
CA GLY A 70 8.73 -4.09 -14.11
C GLY A 70 8.26 -4.33 -12.67
N GLN A 71 7.56 -3.36 -12.06
CA GLN A 71 6.91 -3.51 -10.76
C GLN A 71 5.56 -4.23 -10.91
N GLU A 72 5.30 -5.21 -10.06
CA GLU A 72 4.04 -5.95 -10.00
C GLU A 72 3.12 -5.33 -8.95
N PHE A 73 1.87 -5.06 -9.34
CA PHE A 73 0.84 -4.50 -8.48
C PHE A 73 -0.22 -5.56 -8.21
N VAL A 74 -0.56 -5.72 -6.93
CA VAL A 74 -1.28 -6.88 -6.44
C VAL A 74 -2.44 -6.51 -5.54
N THR A 75 -3.47 -7.36 -5.53
CA THR A 75 -4.45 -7.41 -4.45
C THR A 75 -4.00 -8.43 -3.41
N LEU A 76 -4.24 -8.13 -2.13
CA LEU A 76 -3.94 -9.04 -1.03
C LEU A 76 -5.24 -9.34 -0.27
N LEU A 77 -5.56 -10.63 -0.20
CA LEU A 77 -6.72 -11.14 0.50
C LEU A 77 -6.29 -11.94 1.73
N THR A 78 -6.99 -11.72 2.85
CA THR A 78 -6.89 -12.59 4.01
C THR A 78 -7.49 -13.98 3.71
N PRO A 79 -7.23 -15.01 4.55
CA PRO A 79 -7.87 -16.32 4.42
C PRO A 79 -9.41 -16.28 4.49
N SER A 80 -9.97 -15.24 5.13
CA SER A 80 -11.42 -15.00 5.18
C SER A 80 -11.98 -14.32 3.93
N GLY A 81 -11.11 -13.94 2.97
CA GLY A 81 -11.49 -13.27 1.73
C GLY A 81 -11.62 -11.76 1.86
N THR A 82 -11.09 -11.16 2.93
CA THR A 82 -11.07 -9.70 3.10
C THR A 82 -9.94 -9.09 2.29
N ASP A 83 -10.25 -8.09 1.46
CA ASP A 83 -9.26 -7.31 0.71
C ASP A 83 -8.63 -6.23 1.59
N ILE A 84 -7.33 -6.38 1.85
CA ILE A 84 -6.55 -5.47 2.69
C ILE A 84 -6.46 -4.07 2.06
N GLY A 85 -6.22 -3.98 0.75
CA GLY A 85 -6.13 -2.69 0.05
C GLY A 85 -7.45 -1.93 0.12
N LYS A 86 -8.56 -2.65 -0.04
CA LYS A 86 -9.92 -2.09 0.13
C LYS A 86 -10.18 -1.65 1.56
N THR A 87 -9.80 -2.44 2.57
CA THR A 87 -9.96 -2.08 3.99
C THR A 87 -9.24 -0.77 4.30
N LEU A 88 -7.98 -0.63 3.86
CA LEU A 88 -7.20 0.59 4.06
C LEU A 88 -7.86 1.82 3.42
N LEU A 89 -8.44 1.68 2.22
CA LEU A 89 -9.21 2.74 1.57
C LEU A 89 -10.50 3.08 2.33
N GLN A 90 -11.19 2.06 2.83
CA GLN A 90 -12.45 2.21 3.57
C GLN A 90 -12.26 2.89 4.93
N GLU A 91 -11.12 2.68 5.56
CA GLU A 91 -10.71 3.36 6.79
C GLU A 91 -10.04 4.71 6.52
N GLY A 92 -9.69 5.01 5.26
CA GLY A 92 -9.11 6.29 4.87
C GLY A 92 -7.65 6.45 5.26
N TRP A 93 -6.88 5.36 5.35
CA TRP A 93 -5.44 5.41 5.59
C TRP A 93 -4.63 5.75 4.34
N VAL A 94 -5.19 5.42 3.16
CA VAL A 94 -4.50 5.52 1.87
C VAL A 94 -5.36 6.23 0.83
N LEU A 95 -4.73 6.68 -0.25
CA LEU A 95 -5.38 7.31 -1.40
C LEU A 95 -5.66 6.27 -2.50
N LEU A 96 -6.70 6.52 -3.29
CA LEU A 96 -7.04 5.72 -4.46
C LEU A 96 -6.24 6.20 -5.68
N GLU A 97 -5.52 5.30 -6.34
CA GLU A 97 -4.89 5.54 -7.64
C GLU A 97 -5.78 4.99 -8.76
N GLU A 98 -6.50 5.87 -9.44
CA GLU A 98 -7.43 5.47 -10.49
C GLU A 98 -6.71 5.07 -11.78
N ARG A 99 -7.16 3.95 -12.37
CA ARG A 99 -6.65 3.45 -13.65
C ARG A 99 -7.80 3.23 -14.64
N ARG A 100 -7.49 3.39 -15.94
CA ARG A 100 -8.49 3.27 -17.02
C ARG A 100 -8.52 1.88 -17.67
N ASP A 101 -7.82 0.92 -17.10
CA ASP A 101 -7.73 -0.45 -17.59
C ASP A 101 -9.07 -1.17 -17.45
N ARG A 102 -9.63 -1.66 -18.56
CA ARG A 102 -10.99 -2.24 -18.58
C ARG A 102 -11.18 -3.43 -17.63
N HIS A 103 -10.15 -4.26 -17.46
CA HIS A 103 -10.22 -5.43 -16.59
C HIS A 103 -10.23 -5.06 -15.10
N LEU A 104 -9.83 -3.84 -14.73
CA LEU A 104 -9.83 -3.36 -13.35
C LEU A 104 -11.11 -2.62 -12.97
N GLN A 105 -12.08 -2.48 -13.88
CA GLN A 105 -13.26 -1.62 -13.64
C GLN A 105 -14.11 -2.07 -12.45
N GLU A 106 -14.26 -3.38 -12.26
CA GLU A 106 -15.01 -3.93 -11.12
C GLU A 106 -14.27 -3.66 -9.80
N LEU A 107 -12.97 -3.97 -9.74
CA LEU A 107 -12.11 -3.69 -8.58
C LEU A 107 -12.10 -2.19 -8.24
N LEU A 108 -11.93 -1.34 -9.27
CA LEU A 108 -11.90 0.11 -9.11
C LEU A 108 -13.22 0.64 -8.57
N GLN A 109 -14.37 0.13 -9.04
CA GLN A 109 -15.68 0.54 -8.54
C GLN A 109 -15.82 0.25 -7.04
N ASP A 110 -15.37 -0.93 -6.59
CA ASP A 110 -15.39 -1.33 -5.19
C ASP A 110 -14.48 -0.43 -4.33
N TYR A 111 -13.31 -0.08 -4.86
CA TYR A 111 -12.32 0.77 -4.19
C TYR A 111 -12.77 2.24 -4.12
N VAL A 112 -13.43 2.75 -5.17
CA VAL A 112 -14.09 4.07 -5.16
C VAL A 112 -15.13 4.13 -4.05
N ALA A 113 -16.00 3.12 -3.95
CA ALA A 113 -17.03 3.07 -2.92
C ALA A 113 -16.43 3.02 -1.50
N ALA A 114 -15.34 2.28 -1.31
CA ALA A 114 -14.60 2.23 -0.05
C ALA A 114 -14.04 3.61 0.33
N ARG A 115 -13.29 4.26 -0.56
CA ARG A 115 -12.77 5.63 -0.36
C ARG A 115 -13.88 6.63 -0.06
N ASP A 116 -14.99 6.59 -0.80
CA ASP A 116 -16.10 7.52 -0.59
C ASP A 116 -16.80 7.30 0.76
N SER A 117 -16.83 6.06 1.25
CA SER A 117 -17.27 5.75 2.62
C SER A 117 -16.37 6.41 3.66
N ALA A 118 -15.05 6.35 3.48
CA ALA A 118 -14.08 6.98 4.38
C ALA A 118 -14.23 8.51 4.38
N LYS A 119 -14.39 9.12 3.21
CA LYS A 119 -14.69 10.56 3.04
C LYS A 119 -15.95 10.97 3.78
N ALA A 120 -17.04 10.24 3.58
CA ALA A 120 -18.34 10.54 4.19
C ALA A 120 -18.28 10.46 5.73
N LYS A 121 -17.50 9.52 6.26
CA LYS A 121 -17.28 9.33 7.69
C LYS A 121 -16.19 10.22 8.29
N ARG A 122 -15.46 10.99 7.46
CA ARG A 122 -14.33 11.84 7.84
C ARG A 122 -13.27 11.08 8.64
N LEU A 123 -12.86 9.92 8.13
CA LEU A 123 -11.86 9.07 8.78
C LEU A 123 -10.45 9.44 8.33
N ASN A 124 -9.50 9.41 9.26
CA ASN A 124 -8.05 9.52 9.02
C ASN A 124 -7.67 10.66 8.07
N LEU A 125 -7.27 10.34 6.83
CA LEU A 125 -6.92 11.35 5.81
C LEU A 125 -8.04 12.39 5.58
N TRP A 126 -9.29 12.02 5.84
CA TRP A 126 -10.48 12.84 5.58
C TRP A 126 -10.98 13.61 6.82
N CYS A 127 -10.27 13.58 7.95
CA CYS A 127 -10.67 14.23 9.20
C CYS A 127 -10.84 15.75 9.07
N TYR A 128 -10.07 16.41 8.20
CA TYR A 128 -10.03 17.87 8.08
C TYR A 128 -10.69 18.43 6.80
N GLY A 129 -11.28 17.58 5.95
CA GLY A 129 -11.79 17.98 4.64
C GLY A 129 -11.17 17.15 3.52
N ASP A 130 -11.58 17.40 2.29
CA ASP A 130 -11.16 16.62 1.11
C ASP A 130 -9.67 16.90 0.80
N VAL A 131 -8.75 16.06 1.28
CA VAL A 131 -7.30 16.14 1.03
C VAL A 131 -6.94 15.78 -0.42
N THR A 132 -7.65 16.36 -1.37
CA THR A 132 -7.25 16.32 -2.78
C THR A 132 -6.10 17.30 -3.01
N GLU A 133 -5.23 17.00 -3.97
CA GLU A 133 -4.10 17.82 -4.43
C GLU A 133 -4.44 19.28 -4.82
N ASP A 134 -5.70 19.71 -4.68
CA ASP A 134 -6.19 21.04 -5.04
C ASP A 134 -5.83 22.11 -3.97
N ASP A 135 -5.71 21.75 -2.69
CA ASP A 135 -5.41 22.71 -1.60
C ASP A 135 -3.98 23.29 -1.65
N SER A 136 -3.06 22.70 -2.43
CA SER A 136 -1.66 23.18 -2.54
C SER A 136 -1.44 24.28 -3.58
N LYS A 137 -2.47 24.71 -4.32
CA LYS A 137 -2.34 25.81 -5.31
C LYS A 137 -2.99 27.12 -4.89
N GLU A 138 -3.73 27.15 -3.78
CA GLU A 138 -4.42 28.34 -3.29
C GLU A 138 -3.60 29.17 -2.29
N PHE A 139 -2.33 29.45 -2.61
CA PHE A 139 -1.65 30.62 -2.03
C PHE A 139 -0.94 31.39 -3.14
N GLY A 140 -1.77 32.07 -3.95
CA GLY A 140 -1.33 33.14 -4.82
C GLY A 140 -0.74 34.29 -4.00
N TRP A 141 0.58 34.31 -3.84
CA TRP A 141 1.29 35.55 -3.57
C TRP A 141 1.34 36.32 -4.89
N GLY A 142 0.40 37.25 -5.02
CA GLY A 142 0.37 38.22 -6.10
C GLY A 142 1.48 39.26 -5.98
N ARG A 143 1.95 39.64 -7.18
CA ARG A 143 2.89 40.73 -7.57
C ARG A 143 4.37 40.37 -7.64
#